data_AF-A0A225ACW6-F1
#
_entry.id   AF-A0A225ACW6-F1
#
_cell.length_a   1.000
_cell.length_b   1.000
_cell.length_c   1.000
_cell.angle_alpha   90.00
_cell.angle_beta   90.00
_cell.angle_gamma   90.00
#
_symmetry.space_group_name_H-M   'P 1'
#
loop_
_entity.id
_entity.type
_entity.pdbx_description
1 polymer ?
#
loop_
_entity_poly.entity_id
_entity_poly.type
_entity_poly.pdbx_seq_one_letter_code
_entity_poly.pdbx_strand_id
1 'polypeptide(L)'
;MCIPSLKVCFLAFFAWEYKLTFLSSRLLDSTFPKDPGRPLNHLRRFVKESFLPETLRNAIESERQKRRKKNDNNNDNEVPIPTIFVLIAPPVPDLAQLRTLLAPFVPSTPTLTPTPAPAHANNSTPSTDENSPPKDEEEEREEEENSMPIHHLTVPLQPPLTQHQADQWTNTFWPTNFNAAFPRSIIAPPVKILDATKTNIRPKAGYYLGLACKVAQEAKLLKRGRGIGVVVVDPSLALASVGNGDDDKEEVEEEDAYDNGIVAVAGDARYIAPGIVTDTAEENRKHNPDCEGGPEFHAIMRVIEMVAMRRRADSSAAAAATTSTSTSAITGDVHNPSLSPLETHYLYRPNSSTTITSPNQNRILTRSAGGYLCTDLDIYITHEPCLSCSMGILLSRFRAVTFPRRGRLRSGGLASSSPPYPLEQEDGHSHDEKKKTTEDRDVYYGLHWRAELNWRAMCFEFVQGDEDARDGVEEVGDYYA
;
A
#
# COMPACT_ATOMS: atom_id res chain seq x y z
N MET A 1 13.85 9.18 -1.53
CA MET A 1 13.68 8.20 -2.63
C MET A 1 13.97 6.83 -2.06
N CYS A 2 12.95 6.01 -1.81
CA CYS A 2 13.16 4.65 -1.32
C CYS A 2 13.83 3.84 -2.43
N ILE A 3 15.01 3.30 -2.14
CA ILE A 3 15.71 2.34 -2.99
C ILE A 3 14.83 1.08 -3.03
N PRO A 4 14.28 0.67 -4.17
CA PRO A 4 13.45 -0.54 -4.22
C PRO A 4 14.34 -1.75 -3.93
N SER A 5 13.84 -2.68 -3.10
CA SER A 5 14.57 -3.89 -2.69
C SER A 5 15.22 -4.58 -3.88
N LEU A 6 16.54 -4.60 -3.88
CA LEU A 6 17.36 -5.15 -4.94
C LEU A 6 17.40 -6.68 -4.81
N LYS A 7 17.15 -7.41 -5.90
CA LYS A 7 17.42 -8.85 -5.95
C LYS A 7 18.37 -9.16 -7.10
N VAL A 8 19.25 -10.11 -6.81
CA VAL A 8 20.21 -10.71 -7.73
C VAL A 8 19.47 -11.32 -8.91
N CYS A 9 19.82 -10.91 -10.11
CA CYS A 9 19.47 -11.63 -11.33
C CYS A 9 20.74 -12.17 -11.98
N PHE A 10 20.62 -13.32 -12.62
CA PHE A 10 21.69 -13.95 -13.39
C PHE A 10 21.67 -13.48 -14.84
N LEU A 11 22.86 -13.27 -15.38
CA LEU A 11 23.13 -12.89 -16.77
C LEU A 11 23.73 -14.08 -17.51
N ALA A 12 23.10 -14.57 -18.56
CA ALA A 12 23.61 -15.71 -19.35
C ALA A 12 23.89 -15.35 -20.81
N PHE A 13 24.82 -16.10 -21.41
CA PHE A 13 25.43 -15.88 -22.73
C PHE A 13 24.65 -16.61 -23.83
N PHE A 14 24.35 -15.93 -24.94
CA PHE A 14 23.74 -16.54 -26.12
C PHE A 14 24.39 -16.05 -27.41
N ALA A 15 24.63 -16.98 -28.34
CA ALA A 15 24.89 -16.65 -29.74
C ALA A 15 23.62 -16.08 -30.38
N TRP A 16 23.77 -15.04 -31.19
CA TRP A 16 22.67 -14.40 -31.93
C TRP A 16 22.09 -15.31 -33.02
N GLU A 17 21.19 -16.21 -32.65
CA GLU A 17 20.18 -16.77 -33.56
C GLU A 17 18.78 -16.65 -32.92
N TYR A 18 17.83 -16.05 -33.65
CA TYR A 18 16.45 -15.84 -33.17
C TYR A 18 15.77 -17.11 -32.63
N LYS A 19 16.13 -18.28 -33.17
CA LYS A 19 15.61 -19.58 -32.71
C LYS A 19 16.10 -19.92 -31.29
N LEU A 20 17.37 -19.67 -30.98
CA LEU A 20 17.97 -19.97 -29.66
C LEU A 20 17.38 -19.09 -28.55
N THR A 21 17.05 -17.83 -28.83
CA THR A 21 16.34 -16.95 -27.87
C THR A 21 14.94 -17.44 -27.53
N PHE A 22 14.20 -17.96 -28.52
CA PHE A 22 12.85 -18.47 -28.29
C PHE A 22 12.86 -19.79 -27.50
N LEU A 23 13.75 -20.71 -27.88
CA LEU A 23 13.93 -22.00 -27.21
C LEU A 23 14.37 -21.84 -25.75
N SER A 24 15.36 -20.96 -25.49
CA SER A 24 15.82 -20.66 -24.14
C SER A 24 14.76 -19.96 -23.29
N SER A 25 13.98 -19.02 -23.86
CA SER A 25 12.86 -18.40 -23.13
C SER A 25 11.83 -19.44 -22.70
N ARG A 26 11.45 -20.36 -23.59
CA ARG A 26 10.45 -21.40 -23.30
C ARG A 26 10.95 -22.38 -22.24
N LEU A 27 12.23 -22.77 -22.33
CA LEU A 27 12.89 -23.63 -21.36
C LEU A 27 12.94 -22.96 -19.98
N LEU A 28 13.40 -21.72 -19.91
CA LEU A 28 13.45 -20.95 -18.66
C LEU A 28 12.06 -20.74 -18.05
N ASP A 29 11.04 -20.43 -18.86
CA ASP A 29 9.66 -20.27 -18.36
C ASP A 29 9.05 -21.59 -17.87
N SER A 30 9.42 -22.73 -18.47
CA SER A 30 8.95 -24.05 -18.02
C SER A 30 9.65 -24.53 -16.75
N THR A 31 10.94 -24.23 -16.59
CA THR A 31 11.74 -24.71 -15.46
C THR A 31 11.68 -23.76 -14.27
N PHE A 32 11.63 -22.45 -14.53
CA PHE A 32 11.59 -21.39 -13.52
C PHE A 32 10.38 -20.48 -13.78
N PRO A 33 9.17 -20.93 -13.40
CA PRO A 33 7.96 -20.14 -13.61
C PRO A 33 8.04 -18.82 -12.83
N LYS A 34 7.57 -17.76 -13.47
CA LYS A 34 7.54 -16.41 -12.88
C LYS A 34 6.57 -16.37 -11.71
N ASP A 35 6.92 -15.62 -10.67
CA ASP A 35 6.01 -15.32 -9.56
C ASP A 35 4.83 -14.45 -10.08
N PRO A 36 3.60 -14.97 -10.12
CA PRO A 36 2.44 -14.18 -10.56
C PRO A 36 2.13 -13.01 -9.63
N GLY A 37 2.59 -13.05 -8.37
CA GLY A 37 2.42 -11.97 -7.40
C GLY A 37 3.38 -10.79 -7.60
N ARG A 38 4.42 -10.93 -8.44
CA ARG A 38 5.44 -9.90 -8.69
C ARG A 38 5.86 -9.85 -10.16
N PRO A 39 4.98 -9.37 -11.07
CA PRO A 39 5.32 -9.26 -12.48
C PRO A 39 6.37 -8.18 -12.73
N LEU A 40 7.54 -8.58 -13.27
CA LEU A 40 8.64 -7.67 -13.63
C LEU A 40 8.56 -7.23 -15.10
N ASN A 41 7.36 -6.93 -15.60
CA ASN A 41 7.12 -6.62 -17.01
C ASN A 41 7.75 -5.29 -17.46
N HIS A 42 8.08 -4.40 -16.52
CA HIS A 42 8.81 -3.17 -16.78
C HIS A 42 10.29 -3.41 -17.09
N LEU A 43 10.84 -4.60 -16.79
CA LEU A 43 12.22 -4.95 -17.10
C LEU A 43 12.28 -5.73 -18.40
N ARG A 44 13.23 -5.38 -19.28
CA ARG A 44 13.45 -6.14 -20.50
C ARG A 44 14.12 -7.47 -20.17
N ARG A 45 13.48 -8.59 -20.50
CA ARG A 45 14.07 -9.91 -20.24
C ARG A 45 15.31 -10.20 -21.08
N PHE A 46 15.32 -9.76 -22.34
CA PHE A 46 16.42 -9.98 -23.28
C PHE A 46 16.99 -8.64 -23.72
N VAL A 47 18.31 -8.51 -23.69
CA VAL A 47 19.01 -7.25 -23.93
C VAL A 47 20.27 -7.50 -24.75
N LYS A 48 20.53 -6.65 -25.76
CA LYS A 48 21.82 -6.66 -26.47
C LYS A 48 22.86 -5.88 -25.67
N GLU A 49 24.13 -6.21 -25.85
CA GLU A 49 25.25 -5.55 -25.17
C GLU A 49 25.21 -4.01 -25.23
N SER A 50 24.80 -3.44 -26.36
CA SER A 50 24.70 -1.99 -26.57
C SER A 50 23.72 -1.28 -25.64
N PHE A 51 22.76 -2.00 -25.09
CA PHE A 51 21.73 -1.48 -24.19
C PHE A 51 22.06 -1.75 -22.71
N LEU A 52 23.18 -2.41 -22.39
CA LEU A 52 23.59 -2.61 -21.01
C LEU A 52 24.14 -1.31 -20.40
N PRO A 53 23.93 -1.09 -19.07
CA PRO A 53 24.63 -0.07 -18.30
C PRO A 53 26.14 -0.11 -18.50
N GLU A 54 26.79 1.06 -18.49
CA GLU A 54 28.23 1.17 -18.72
C GLU A 54 29.05 0.42 -17.66
N THR A 55 28.61 0.43 -16.41
CA THR A 55 29.23 -0.33 -15.32
C THR A 55 29.26 -1.84 -15.60
N LEU A 56 28.15 -2.39 -16.09
CA LEU A 56 28.03 -3.80 -16.41
C LEU A 56 28.81 -4.17 -17.68
N ARG A 57 28.78 -3.30 -18.69
CA ARG A 57 29.55 -3.47 -19.92
C ARG A 57 31.05 -3.54 -19.63
N ASN A 58 31.55 -2.63 -18.79
CA ASN A 58 32.96 -2.61 -18.40
C ASN A 58 33.35 -3.85 -17.60
N ALA A 59 32.47 -4.37 -16.74
CA ALA A 59 32.70 -5.61 -16.00
C ALA A 59 32.80 -6.83 -16.94
N ILE A 60 31.89 -6.94 -17.90
CA ILE A 60 31.88 -8.02 -18.91
C ILE A 60 33.13 -7.95 -19.78
N GLU A 61 33.53 -6.76 -20.23
CA GLU A 61 34.71 -6.58 -21.07
C GLU A 61 36.01 -6.89 -20.30
N SER A 62 36.10 -6.49 -19.02
CA SER A 62 37.22 -6.87 -18.16
C SER A 62 37.35 -8.39 -18.02
N GLU A 63 36.24 -9.10 -17.89
CA GLU A 63 36.24 -10.56 -17.81
C GLU A 63 36.62 -11.22 -19.13
N ARG A 64 36.10 -10.73 -20.27
CA ARG A 64 36.52 -11.18 -21.60
C ARG A 64 38.03 -11.00 -21.81
N GLN A 65 38.59 -9.87 -21.40
CA GLN A 65 40.02 -9.60 -21.49
C GLN A 65 40.86 -10.53 -20.61
N LYS A 66 40.39 -10.84 -19.38
CA LYS A 66 41.04 -11.83 -18.51
C LYS A 66 41.06 -13.22 -19.16
N ARG A 67 39.95 -13.64 -19.77
CA ARG A 67 39.84 -14.93 -20.47
C ARG A 67 40.73 -14.97 -21.72
N ARG A 68 40.78 -13.88 -22.51
CA ARG A 68 41.68 -13.77 -23.68
C ARG A 68 43.15 -13.86 -23.30
N LYS A 69 43.58 -13.16 -22.23
CA LYS A 69 44.97 -13.21 -21.74
C LYS A 69 45.39 -14.58 -21.20
N LYS A 70 44.43 -15.44 -20.85
CA LYS A 70 44.69 -16.80 -20.37
C LYS A 70 44.81 -17.81 -21.52
N ASN A 71 44.25 -17.49 -22.68
CA ASN A 71 44.23 -18.35 -23.86
C ASN A 71 45.34 -17.88 -24.82
N ASP A 72 46.58 -18.32 -24.59
CA ASP A 72 47.81 -17.84 -25.25
C ASP A 72 47.94 -18.17 -26.76
N ASN A 73 46.85 -18.57 -27.42
CA ASN A 73 46.81 -18.75 -28.87
C ASN A 73 46.35 -17.46 -29.55
N ASN A 74 47.33 -16.62 -29.85
CA ASN A 74 47.20 -15.41 -30.67
C ASN A 74 46.41 -15.71 -31.96
N ASN A 75 45.15 -15.31 -32.00
CA ASN A 75 44.41 -15.13 -33.24
C ASN A 75 43.62 -13.82 -33.12
N ASP A 76 44.32 -12.70 -33.35
CA ASP A 76 43.84 -11.31 -33.20
C ASP A 76 42.69 -10.90 -34.15
N ASN A 77 42.08 -11.85 -34.88
CA ASN A 77 41.03 -11.61 -35.88
C ASN A 77 39.67 -12.24 -35.52
N GLU A 78 39.45 -12.63 -34.27
CA GLU A 78 38.15 -13.18 -33.86
C GLU A 78 37.09 -12.07 -33.76
N VAL A 79 36.16 -12.03 -34.73
CA VAL A 79 35.02 -11.11 -34.72
C VAL A 79 34.18 -11.36 -33.47
N PRO A 80 33.86 -10.33 -32.66
CA PRO A 80 33.05 -10.51 -31.45
C PRO A 80 31.70 -11.14 -31.80
N ILE A 81 31.42 -12.31 -31.22
CA ILE A 81 30.14 -12.98 -31.42
C ILE A 81 29.03 -12.09 -30.83
N PRO A 82 28.03 -11.69 -31.61
CA PRO A 82 26.92 -10.89 -31.10
C PRO A 82 26.22 -11.65 -29.96
N THR A 83 26.28 -11.07 -28.76
CA THR A 83 25.82 -11.70 -27.52
C THR A 83 24.51 -11.07 -27.04
N ILE A 84 23.55 -11.92 -26.67
CA ILE A 84 22.32 -11.49 -25.98
C ILE A 84 22.42 -11.87 -24.51
N PHE A 85 21.97 -10.96 -23.66
CA PHE A 85 21.92 -11.14 -22.23
C PHE A 85 20.48 -11.35 -21.77
N VAL A 86 20.30 -12.30 -20.85
CA VAL A 86 19.00 -12.66 -20.29
C VAL A 86 18.94 -12.29 -18.83
N LEU A 87 17.86 -11.63 -18.43
CA LEU A 87 17.53 -11.36 -17.03
C LEU A 87 16.74 -12.53 -16.46
N ILE A 88 17.30 -13.20 -15.45
CA ILE A 88 16.62 -14.26 -14.70
C ILE A 88 16.01 -13.66 -13.43
N ALA A 89 14.68 -13.55 -13.42
CA ALA A 89 13.92 -13.00 -12.32
C ALA A 89 13.85 -13.96 -11.10
N PRO A 90 13.64 -13.43 -9.89
CA PRO A 90 13.36 -14.27 -8.72
C PRO A 90 12.10 -15.13 -8.88
N PRO A 91 12.02 -16.33 -8.26
CA PRO A 91 13.02 -16.94 -7.39
C PRO A 91 14.28 -17.36 -8.15
N VAL A 92 15.44 -16.96 -7.61
CA VAL A 92 16.74 -17.17 -8.26
C VAL A 92 17.08 -18.66 -8.15
N PRO A 93 17.30 -19.37 -9.27
CA PRO A 93 17.57 -20.80 -9.25
C PRO A 93 18.96 -21.12 -8.71
N ASP A 94 19.23 -22.39 -8.44
CA ASP A 94 20.59 -22.84 -8.13
C ASP A 94 21.54 -22.61 -9.31
N LEU A 95 22.76 -22.18 -9.02
CA LEU A 95 23.76 -21.81 -10.03
C LEU A 95 24.19 -22.99 -10.88
N ALA A 96 24.39 -24.16 -10.27
CA ALA A 96 24.82 -25.36 -10.99
C ALA A 96 23.73 -25.82 -11.96
N GLN A 97 22.48 -25.91 -11.47
CA GLN A 97 21.33 -26.25 -12.30
C GLN A 97 21.14 -25.29 -13.47
N LEU A 98 21.31 -23.98 -13.24
CA LEU A 98 21.19 -22.97 -14.27
C LEU A 98 22.28 -23.10 -15.34
N ARG A 99 23.52 -23.36 -14.94
CA ARG A 99 24.64 -23.59 -15.87
C ARG A 99 24.37 -24.81 -16.74
N THR A 100 23.97 -25.94 -16.16
CA THR A 100 23.63 -27.16 -16.91
C THR A 100 22.51 -26.91 -17.92
N LEU A 101 21.47 -26.19 -17.53
CA LEU A 101 20.32 -25.89 -18.39
C LEU A 101 20.69 -24.99 -19.59
N LEU A 102 21.65 -24.08 -19.39
CA LEU A 102 22.03 -23.09 -20.38
C LEU A 102 23.23 -23.50 -21.24
N ALA A 103 24.03 -24.47 -20.81
CA ALA A 103 25.20 -24.98 -21.54
C ALA A 103 24.95 -25.27 -23.04
N PRO A 104 23.80 -25.85 -23.47
CA PRO A 104 23.54 -26.11 -24.89
C PRO A 104 23.41 -24.87 -25.78
N PHE A 105 23.23 -23.68 -25.17
CA PHE A 105 22.96 -22.43 -25.88
C PHE A 105 24.15 -21.46 -25.86
N VAL A 106 25.24 -21.84 -25.20
CA VAL A 106 26.48 -21.06 -25.13
C VAL A 106 27.27 -21.27 -26.43
N PRO A 107 27.74 -20.20 -27.10
CA PRO A 107 28.62 -20.37 -28.26
C PRO A 107 29.89 -21.12 -27.84
N SER A 108 30.02 -22.36 -28.29
CA SER A 108 31.28 -23.10 -28.20
C SER A 108 32.19 -22.60 -29.32
N THR A 109 33.42 -22.20 -29.01
CA THR A 109 34.48 -22.01 -30.00
C THR A 109 34.61 -23.29 -30.84
N PRO A 110 34.67 -23.21 -32.18
CA PRO A 110 34.71 -24.40 -33.02
C PRO A 110 36.07 -25.09 -32.90
N THR A 111 36.16 -26.13 -32.07
CA THR A 111 37.33 -27.01 -32.03
C THR A 111 37.27 -27.96 -33.23
N LEU A 112 38.32 -27.91 -34.05
CA LEU A 112 38.52 -28.79 -35.22
C LEU A 112 38.41 -30.27 -34.81
N THR A 113 37.62 -31.00 -35.59
CA THR A 113 37.38 -32.46 -35.50
C THR A 113 38.67 -33.29 -35.53
N PRO A 114 38.83 -34.32 -34.67
CA PRO A 114 39.74 -35.42 -34.94
C PRO A 114 39.02 -36.59 -35.63
N THR A 115 39.58 -36.99 -36.77
CA THR A 115 39.24 -38.15 -37.63
C THR A 115 39.37 -39.49 -36.87
N PRO A 116 38.59 -40.55 -37.21
CA PRO A 116 38.53 -41.77 -36.38
C PRO A 116 39.51 -42.90 -36.80
N ALA A 117 39.78 -43.78 -35.81
CA ALA A 117 40.14 -45.22 -35.87
C ALA A 117 41.61 -45.63 -35.64
N PRO A 118 41.94 -46.90 -35.25
CA PRO A 118 41.08 -48.04 -34.88
C PRO A 118 41.41 -48.72 -33.52
N ALA A 119 40.55 -49.69 -33.15
CA ALA A 119 40.55 -50.47 -31.92
C ALA A 119 41.74 -51.44 -31.76
N HIS A 120 42.22 -51.61 -30.52
CA HIS A 120 42.75 -52.90 -30.05
C HIS A 120 42.40 -53.11 -28.57
N ALA A 121 41.77 -54.26 -28.31
CA ALA A 121 41.50 -54.79 -26.98
C ALA A 121 42.77 -55.37 -26.36
N ASN A 122 42.92 -55.26 -25.04
CA ASN A 122 43.29 -56.38 -24.17
C ASN A 122 43.12 -56.04 -22.68
N ASN A 123 42.54 -56.99 -21.95
CA ASN A 123 42.34 -57.03 -20.51
C ASN A 123 43.69 -57.13 -19.76
N SER A 124 43.78 -56.56 -18.55
CA SER A 124 44.32 -57.20 -17.32
C SER A 124 44.16 -56.29 -16.08
N THR A 125 43.90 -56.95 -14.96
CA THR A 125 43.48 -56.57 -13.58
C THR A 125 44.48 -55.69 -12.79
N PRO A 126 44.10 -55.15 -11.61
CA PRO A 126 44.70 -53.96 -11.00
C PRO A 126 45.84 -54.28 -10.03
N SER A 127 46.86 -53.42 -10.01
CA SER A 127 47.82 -53.32 -8.91
C SER A 127 47.75 -51.91 -8.33
N THR A 128 47.40 -51.88 -7.06
CA THR A 128 47.51 -50.78 -6.11
C THR A 128 48.94 -50.23 -6.07
N ASP A 129 49.10 -48.93 -6.28
CA ASP A 129 50.21 -48.19 -5.70
C ASP A 129 49.74 -46.80 -5.24
N GLU A 130 49.93 -46.57 -3.95
CA GLU A 130 49.63 -45.34 -3.23
C GLU A 130 50.72 -44.29 -3.49
N ASN A 131 50.39 -43.25 -4.26
CA ASN A 131 50.72 -41.84 -4.00
C ASN A 131 50.47 -41.01 -5.27
N SER A 132 49.35 -40.30 -5.29
CA SER A 132 49.15 -39.13 -6.15
C SER A 132 48.38 -38.09 -5.30
N PRO A 133 48.67 -36.79 -5.42
CA PRO A 133 47.91 -35.76 -4.72
C PRO A 133 46.44 -35.78 -5.20
N PRO A 134 45.48 -35.26 -4.42
CA PRO A 134 44.06 -35.35 -4.76
C PRO A 134 43.80 -34.60 -6.07
N LYS A 135 43.42 -35.34 -7.12
CA LYS A 135 43.03 -34.80 -8.43
C LYS A 135 41.74 -33.99 -8.40
N ASP A 136 41.00 -34.06 -7.28
CA ASP A 136 39.64 -33.55 -7.21
C ASP A 136 39.59 -32.01 -7.11
N GLU A 137 40.58 -31.34 -6.53
CA GLU A 137 40.51 -29.87 -6.38
C GLU A 137 41.06 -29.08 -7.58
N GLU A 138 41.91 -29.67 -8.41
CA GLU A 138 42.43 -29.02 -9.63
C GLU A 138 41.46 -29.22 -10.79
N GLU A 139 40.86 -30.40 -10.95
CA GLU A 139 39.81 -30.65 -11.94
C GLU A 139 38.51 -29.88 -11.61
N GLU A 140 38.09 -29.77 -10.34
CA GLU A 140 36.94 -28.93 -9.95
C GLU A 140 37.20 -27.43 -10.17
N ARG A 141 38.44 -26.96 -9.94
CA ARG A 141 38.83 -25.56 -10.22
C ARG A 141 38.89 -25.27 -11.72
N GLU A 142 39.35 -26.21 -12.54
CA GLU A 142 39.37 -26.08 -14.00
C GLU A 142 37.94 -26.15 -14.61
N GLU A 143 37.04 -26.95 -14.02
CA GLU A 143 35.62 -27.02 -14.42
C GLU A 143 34.84 -25.74 -14.07
N GLU A 144 35.10 -25.11 -12.91
CA GLU A 144 34.52 -23.78 -12.60
C GLU A 144 35.04 -22.69 -13.55
N GLU A 145 36.32 -22.75 -13.95
CA GLU A 145 36.97 -21.75 -14.82
C GLU A 145 36.51 -21.80 -16.28
N ASN A 146 36.07 -22.97 -16.78
CA ASN A 146 35.46 -23.12 -18.10
C ASN A 146 33.94 -22.87 -18.11
N SER A 147 33.34 -22.62 -16.95
CA SER A 147 31.90 -22.39 -16.86
C SER A 147 31.49 -21.00 -17.39
N MET A 148 30.29 -20.95 -17.99
CA MET A 148 29.68 -19.72 -18.50
C MET A 148 29.62 -18.65 -17.39
N PRO A 149 30.09 -17.40 -17.64
CA PRO A 149 30.00 -16.35 -16.65
C PRO A 149 28.55 -16.06 -16.30
N ILE A 150 28.28 -15.86 -15.02
CA ILE A 150 26.97 -15.48 -14.53
C ILE A 150 27.16 -14.27 -13.64
N HIS A 151 26.65 -13.12 -14.07
CA HIS A 151 26.78 -11.88 -13.31
C HIS A 151 25.59 -11.70 -12.37
N HIS A 152 25.87 -11.16 -11.19
CA HIS A 152 24.87 -10.75 -10.21
C HIS A 152 24.57 -9.27 -10.39
N LEU A 153 23.31 -8.92 -10.62
CA LEU A 153 22.89 -7.53 -10.73
C LEU A 153 21.62 -7.26 -9.92
N THR A 154 21.43 -5.99 -9.58
CA THR A 154 20.31 -5.54 -8.78
C THR A 154 19.27 -4.83 -9.64
N VAL A 155 18.01 -5.29 -9.60
CA VAL A 155 16.92 -4.70 -10.40
C VAL A 155 15.83 -4.04 -9.54
N PRO A 156 15.17 -2.98 -10.05
CA PRO A 156 14.02 -2.39 -9.39
C PRO A 156 12.80 -3.32 -9.48
N LEU A 157 12.18 -3.64 -8.34
CA LEU A 157 10.97 -4.48 -8.29
C LEU A 157 9.70 -3.73 -8.70
N GLN A 158 9.67 -2.43 -8.40
CA GLN A 158 8.56 -1.55 -8.78
C GLN A 158 8.88 -0.94 -10.16
N PRO A 159 7.87 -0.70 -11.00
CA PRO A 159 8.03 0.02 -12.25
C PRO A 159 8.33 1.50 -12.03
N PRO A 160 8.93 2.15 -13.03
CA PRO A 160 9.18 3.58 -12.98
C PRO A 160 7.86 4.37 -13.06
N LEU A 161 7.80 5.45 -12.29
CA LEU A 161 6.66 6.37 -12.23
C LEU A 161 6.72 7.43 -13.33
N THR A 162 7.90 7.70 -13.87
CA THR A 162 8.13 8.69 -14.95
C THR A 162 9.10 8.14 -15.99
N GLN A 163 9.07 8.71 -17.20
CA GLN A 163 10.04 8.38 -18.25
C GLN A 163 11.48 8.64 -17.78
N HIS A 164 11.73 9.80 -17.16
CA HIS A 164 13.05 10.16 -16.62
C HIS A 164 13.56 9.12 -15.61
N GLN A 165 12.69 8.60 -14.75
CA GLN A 165 13.06 7.54 -13.81
C GLN A 165 13.41 6.23 -14.53
N ALA A 166 12.68 5.88 -15.60
CA ALA A 166 12.99 4.71 -16.41
C ALA A 166 14.35 4.84 -17.11
N ASP A 167 14.69 6.03 -17.61
CA ASP A 167 15.97 6.32 -18.25
C ASP A 167 17.11 6.22 -17.23
N GLN A 168 16.94 6.82 -16.05
CA GLN A 168 17.91 6.70 -14.95
C GLN A 168 18.14 5.24 -14.55
N TRP A 169 17.08 4.45 -14.40
CA TRP A 169 17.19 3.04 -14.04
C TRP A 169 17.78 2.18 -15.14
N THR A 170 17.50 2.52 -16.41
CA THR A 170 18.14 1.88 -17.57
C THR A 170 19.65 2.09 -17.57
N ASN A 171 20.11 3.28 -17.20
CA ASN A 171 21.53 3.61 -17.14
C ASN A 171 22.23 3.06 -15.90
N THR A 172 21.49 2.82 -14.80
CA THR A 172 22.08 2.45 -13.50
C THR A 172 21.97 0.96 -13.19
N PHE A 173 20.84 0.34 -13.52
CA PHE A 173 20.48 -1.01 -13.06
C PHE A 173 20.31 -1.97 -14.23
N TRP A 174 19.27 -1.76 -15.04
CA TRP A 174 18.89 -2.65 -16.12
C TRP A 174 17.89 -1.96 -17.05
N PRO A 175 17.87 -2.27 -18.37
CA PRO A 175 16.91 -1.69 -19.30
C PRO A 175 15.46 -1.82 -18.85
N THR A 176 14.87 -0.66 -18.60
CA THR A 176 13.56 -0.49 -17.99
C THR A 176 12.64 0.26 -18.95
N ASN A 177 11.43 -0.27 -19.15
CA ASN A 177 10.39 0.36 -19.94
C ASN A 177 9.45 1.16 -19.03
N PHE A 178 9.11 2.37 -19.44
CA PHE A 178 8.03 3.15 -18.86
C PHE A 178 6.73 2.88 -19.60
N ASN A 179 5.65 2.64 -18.86
CA ASN A 179 4.29 2.61 -19.39
C ASN A 179 3.47 3.65 -18.63
N ALA A 180 3.05 4.72 -19.28
CA ALA A 180 2.33 5.82 -18.66
C ALA A 180 1.02 5.42 -17.96
N ALA A 181 0.40 4.30 -18.37
CA ALA A 181 -0.82 3.79 -17.74
C ALA A 181 -0.55 3.06 -16.41
N PHE A 182 0.64 2.48 -16.24
CA PHE A 182 0.95 1.55 -15.16
C PHE A 182 1.15 2.21 -13.77
N PRO A 183 1.87 3.34 -13.64
CA PRO A 183 1.97 4.07 -12.38
C PRO A 183 0.60 4.43 -11.82
N ARG A 184 -0.33 4.87 -12.69
CA ARG A 184 -1.68 5.25 -12.28
C ARG A 184 -2.45 4.07 -11.72
N SER A 185 -2.35 2.88 -12.33
CA SER A 185 -3.02 1.67 -11.84
C SER A 185 -2.42 1.09 -10.55
N ILE A 186 -1.14 1.34 -10.27
CA ILE A 186 -0.48 0.88 -9.03
C ILE A 186 -0.65 1.87 -7.88
N ILE A 187 -0.65 3.16 -8.18
CA ILE A 187 -0.64 4.22 -7.16
C ILE A 187 -2.05 4.63 -6.77
N ALA A 188 -2.92 4.85 -7.76
CA ALA A 188 -4.25 5.38 -7.54
C ALA A 188 -5.30 4.29 -7.71
N PRO A 189 -6.44 4.38 -6.99
CA PRO A 189 -7.61 3.58 -7.32
C PRO A 189 -8.03 3.85 -8.79
N PRO A 190 -8.68 2.88 -9.46
CA PRO A 190 -9.21 3.09 -10.80
C PRO A 190 -10.07 4.36 -10.87
N VAL A 191 -9.82 5.19 -11.88
CA VAL A 191 -10.47 6.53 -12.04
C VAL A 191 -11.99 6.44 -11.93
N LYS A 192 -12.61 5.42 -12.54
CA LYS A 192 -14.05 5.19 -12.44
C LYS A 192 -14.55 5.02 -11.00
N ILE A 193 -13.80 4.29 -10.17
CA ILE A 193 -14.14 4.07 -8.76
C ILE A 193 -13.96 5.38 -7.97
N LEU A 194 -12.87 6.10 -8.25
CA LEU A 194 -12.60 7.39 -7.62
C LEU A 194 -13.72 8.42 -7.93
N ASP A 195 -14.10 8.54 -9.20
CA ASP A 195 -15.13 9.47 -9.65
C ASP A 195 -16.52 9.09 -9.12
N ALA A 196 -16.86 7.79 -9.11
CA ALA A 196 -18.11 7.31 -8.53
C ALA A 196 -18.18 7.61 -7.02
N THR A 197 -17.10 7.35 -6.29
CA THR A 197 -17.02 7.62 -4.85
C THR A 197 -17.10 9.12 -4.57
N LYS A 198 -16.36 9.94 -5.33
CA LYS A 198 -16.42 11.41 -5.24
C LYS A 198 -17.83 11.94 -5.47
N THR A 199 -18.52 11.42 -6.49
CA THR A 199 -19.90 11.81 -6.83
C THR A 199 -20.88 11.43 -5.72
N ASN A 200 -20.67 10.29 -5.06
CA ASN A 200 -21.50 9.84 -3.95
C ASN A 200 -21.29 10.66 -2.67
N ILE A 201 -20.05 11.06 -2.37
CA ILE A 201 -19.70 11.82 -1.16
C ILE A 201 -20.07 13.31 -1.28
N ARG A 202 -19.81 13.92 -2.45
CA ARG A 202 -19.86 15.38 -2.65
C ARG A 202 -21.16 16.05 -2.18
N PRO A 203 -22.37 15.54 -2.45
CA PRO A 203 -23.61 16.25 -2.13
C PRO A 203 -23.86 16.38 -0.62
N LYS A 204 -23.49 15.36 0.16
CA LYS A 204 -23.85 15.24 1.58
C LYS A 204 -22.67 15.48 2.55
N ALA A 205 -21.45 15.63 2.02
CA ALA A 205 -20.24 15.77 2.85
C ALA A 205 -20.32 16.95 3.84
N GLY A 206 -20.83 18.10 3.41
CA GLY A 206 -20.99 19.26 4.28
C GLY A 206 -21.91 18.99 5.48
N TYR A 207 -23.04 18.33 5.24
CA TYR A 207 -24.00 17.94 6.28
C TYR A 207 -23.36 16.99 7.31
N TYR A 208 -22.71 15.91 6.86
CA TYR A 208 -22.08 14.95 7.77
C TYR A 208 -20.91 15.55 8.54
N LEU A 209 -20.12 16.43 7.93
CA LEU A 209 -19.08 17.18 8.63
C LEU A 209 -19.66 18.17 9.64
N GLY A 210 -20.78 18.81 9.33
CA GLY A 210 -21.53 19.65 10.27
C GLY A 210 -22.03 18.87 11.48
N LEU A 211 -22.56 17.66 11.27
CA LEU A 211 -22.93 16.77 12.37
C LEU A 211 -21.72 16.32 13.19
N ALA A 212 -20.59 16.01 12.53
CA ALA A 212 -19.35 15.70 13.23
C ALA A 212 -18.90 16.87 14.12
N CYS A 213 -19.10 18.12 13.67
CA CYS A 213 -18.84 19.31 14.48
C CYS A 213 -19.80 19.42 15.68
N LYS A 214 -21.10 19.12 15.52
CA LYS A 214 -22.06 19.07 16.65
C LYS A 214 -21.65 18.03 17.70
N VAL A 215 -21.21 16.86 17.27
CA VAL A 215 -20.74 15.78 18.14
C VAL A 215 -19.45 16.17 18.86
N ALA A 216 -18.53 16.87 18.17
CA ALA A 216 -17.35 17.48 18.77
C ALA A 216 -17.72 18.50 19.86
N GLN A 217 -18.66 19.40 19.58
CA GLN A 217 -19.14 20.40 20.53
C GLN A 217 -19.77 19.75 21.77
N GLU A 218 -20.60 18.72 21.58
CA GLU A 218 -21.17 17.95 22.69
C GLU A 218 -20.07 17.33 23.57
N ALA A 219 -19.03 16.73 22.97
CA ALA A 219 -17.91 16.18 23.72
C ALA A 219 -17.13 17.23 24.52
N LYS A 220 -16.94 18.43 23.96
CA LYS A 220 -16.30 19.58 24.63
C LYS A 220 -17.16 20.11 25.78
N LEU A 221 -18.46 20.32 25.54
CA LEU A 221 -19.42 20.82 26.55
C LEU A 221 -19.57 19.86 27.73
N LEU A 222 -19.57 18.55 27.46
CA LEU A 222 -19.60 17.52 28.49
C LEU A 222 -18.23 17.31 29.18
N LYS A 223 -17.19 18.08 28.79
CA LYS A 223 -15.81 17.95 29.29
C LYS A 223 -15.22 16.55 29.13
N ARG A 224 -15.55 15.88 28.02
CA ARG A 224 -15.15 14.49 27.74
C ARG A 224 -13.88 14.38 26.91
N GLY A 225 -13.59 15.37 26.07
CA GLY A 225 -12.41 15.37 25.21
C GLY A 225 -12.17 16.70 24.51
N ARG A 226 -11.22 16.71 23.56
CA ARG A 226 -10.70 17.92 22.89
C ARG A 226 -11.60 18.54 21.81
N GLY A 227 -12.90 18.22 21.79
CA GLY A 227 -13.79 18.71 20.75
C GLY A 227 -13.54 18.10 19.37
N ILE A 228 -13.18 16.81 19.32
CA ILE A 228 -13.08 16.04 18.07
C ILE A 228 -14.33 15.18 17.93
N GLY A 229 -14.94 15.19 16.75
CA GLY A 229 -16.14 14.42 16.44
C GLY A 229 -15.99 13.66 15.12
N VAL A 230 -16.73 12.55 15.03
CA VAL A 230 -16.77 11.66 13.86
C VAL A 230 -18.19 11.15 13.60
N VAL A 231 -18.51 10.98 12.33
CA VAL A 231 -19.77 10.39 11.84
C VAL A 231 -19.43 9.26 10.88
N VAL A 232 -20.11 8.12 11.04
CA VAL A 232 -20.01 6.97 10.14
C VAL A 232 -21.33 6.79 9.41
N VAL A 233 -21.24 6.61 8.10
CA VAL A 233 -22.38 6.57 7.17
C VAL A 233 -22.31 5.27 6.36
N ASP A 234 -23.46 4.61 6.22
CA ASP A 234 -23.67 3.59 5.19
C ASP A 234 -24.22 4.27 3.92
N PRO A 235 -23.41 4.35 2.84
CA PRO A 235 -23.82 4.96 1.58
C PRO A 235 -25.05 4.32 0.95
N SER A 236 -25.25 3.01 1.16
CA SER A 236 -26.39 2.27 0.61
C SER A 236 -27.69 2.70 1.28
N LEU A 237 -27.66 2.87 2.60
CA LEU A 237 -28.81 3.40 3.37
C LEU A 237 -29.09 4.88 3.04
N ALA A 238 -28.03 5.66 2.79
CA ALA A 238 -28.14 7.07 2.42
C ALA A 238 -28.69 7.27 1.00
N LEU A 239 -28.60 6.26 0.12
CA LEU A 239 -29.17 6.28 -1.23
C LEU A 239 -30.61 5.73 -1.25
N ALA A 240 -30.91 4.74 -0.41
CA ALA A 240 -32.26 4.14 -0.33
C ALA A 240 -33.33 5.17 0.09
N SER A 241 -32.97 6.21 0.83
CA SER A 241 -33.89 7.30 1.21
C SER A 241 -34.27 8.23 0.05
N VAL A 242 -33.53 8.21 -1.06
CA VAL A 242 -33.76 9.11 -2.23
C VAL A 242 -34.57 8.40 -3.32
N GLY A 243 -34.66 7.07 -3.30
CA GLY A 243 -35.21 6.25 -4.38
C GLY A 243 -36.69 5.85 -4.29
N ASN A 244 -37.37 6.11 -3.17
CA ASN A 244 -38.79 5.77 -2.98
C ASN A 244 -39.72 6.98 -3.22
N GLY A 245 -39.56 7.62 -4.38
CA GLY A 245 -40.57 8.53 -4.91
C GLY A 245 -41.76 7.74 -5.47
N ASP A 246 -42.57 7.16 -4.59
CA ASP A 246 -43.99 6.97 -4.91
C ASP A 246 -44.62 8.36 -4.76
N ASP A 247 -45.28 8.85 -5.80
CA ASP A 247 -45.85 10.19 -5.97
C ASP A 247 -46.89 10.63 -4.90
N ASP A 248 -47.10 9.84 -3.85
CA ASP A 248 -48.21 9.98 -2.88
C ASP A 248 -47.77 10.15 -1.40
N LYS A 249 -46.50 10.41 -1.09
CA LYS A 249 -46.07 10.70 0.29
C LYS A 249 -45.70 12.17 0.50
N GLU A 250 -46.29 12.75 1.55
CA GLU A 250 -45.97 14.08 2.10
C GLU A 250 -44.46 14.35 2.07
N GLU A 251 -44.09 15.57 1.69
CA GLU A 251 -42.71 16.08 1.64
C GLU A 251 -41.92 15.61 2.88
N VAL A 252 -41.12 14.55 2.74
CA VAL A 252 -40.18 14.16 3.78
C VAL A 252 -39.20 15.32 3.88
N GLU A 253 -39.13 15.96 5.04
CA GLU A 253 -38.21 17.07 5.27
C GLU A 253 -36.80 16.64 4.83
N GLU A 254 -36.13 17.47 4.05
CA GLU A 254 -34.85 17.14 3.39
C GLU A 254 -33.81 16.63 4.41
N GLU A 255 -33.87 17.14 5.65
CA GLU A 255 -33.04 16.72 6.79
C GLU A 255 -33.21 15.23 7.17
N ASP A 256 -34.43 14.68 7.13
CA ASP A 256 -34.70 13.28 7.47
C ASP A 256 -34.10 12.30 6.44
N ALA A 257 -33.98 12.73 5.18
CA ALA A 257 -33.38 11.93 4.11
C ALA A 257 -31.86 11.82 4.24
N TYR A 258 -31.19 12.85 4.78
CA TYR A 258 -29.76 12.86 5.06
C TYR A 258 -29.41 11.99 6.29
N ASP A 259 -30.29 12.00 7.28
CA ASP A 259 -30.07 11.35 8.57
C ASP A 259 -30.24 9.81 8.50
N ASN A 260 -30.86 9.29 7.44
CA ASN A 260 -31.09 7.84 7.25
C ASN A 260 -29.80 7.03 7.03
N GLY A 261 -28.78 7.64 6.41
CA GLY A 261 -27.51 6.96 6.13
C GLY A 261 -26.60 6.79 7.35
N ILE A 262 -26.83 7.55 8.42
CA ILE A 262 -25.94 7.56 9.57
C ILE A 262 -26.15 6.30 10.40
N VAL A 263 -25.04 5.62 10.70
CA VAL A 263 -25.03 4.37 11.47
C VAL A 263 -24.42 4.50 12.86
N ALA A 264 -23.49 5.44 13.03
CA ALA A 264 -22.87 5.73 14.32
C ALA A 264 -22.21 7.13 14.31
N VAL A 265 -22.12 7.74 15.48
CA VAL A 265 -21.35 8.97 15.71
C VAL A 265 -20.55 8.82 16.98
N ALA A 266 -19.43 9.51 17.12
CA ALA A 266 -18.68 9.55 18.37
C ALA A 266 -17.91 10.86 18.56
N GLY A 267 -17.82 11.30 19.83
CA GLY A 267 -16.93 12.37 20.26
C GLY A 267 -15.64 11.83 20.88
N ASP A 268 -14.65 12.70 21.09
CA ASP A 268 -13.49 12.40 21.92
C ASP A 268 -13.90 12.21 23.39
N ALA A 269 -13.39 11.16 24.04
CA ALA A 269 -13.71 10.84 25.43
C ALA A 269 -12.46 10.62 26.31
N ARG A 270 -11.28 11.13 25.90
CA ARG A 270 -10.04 10.89 26.62
C ARG A 270 -10.04 11.40 28.07
N TYR A 271 -10.83 12.42 28.40
CA TYR A 271 -10.89 12.99 29.75
C TYR A 271 -11.74 12.18 30.73
N ILE A 272 -12.48 11.20 30.24
CA ILE A 272 -13.29 10.30 31.07
C ILE A 272 -12.79 8.85 30.99
N ALA A 273 -11.55 8.68 30.55
CA ALA A 273 -10.89 7.38 30.57
C ALA A 273 -10.76 6.88 32.04
N PRO A 274 -11.00 5.59 32.30
CA PRO A 274 -10.89 5.04 33.64
C PRO A 274 -9.49 5.23 34.24
N GLY A 275 -9.43 5.68 35.49
CA GLY A 275 -8.17 5.95 36.19
C GLY A 275 -7.59 7.35 35.95
N ILE A 276 -8.15 8.14 35.03
CA ILE A 276 -7.80 9.55 34.87
C ILE A 276 -8.57 10.38 35.89
N VAL A 277 -7.82 11.12 36.72
CA VAL A 277 -8.38 12.15 37.60
C VAL A 277 -8.31 13.47 36.86
N THR A 278 -9.46 13.92 36.33
CA THR A 278 -9.55 15.26 35.77
C THR A 278 -9.67 16.27 36.90
N ASP A 279 -8.64 17.07 37.09
CA ASP A 279 -8.78 18.33 37.82
C ASP A 279 -9.74 19.21 37.00
N THR A 280 -10.90 19.51 37.57
CA THR A 280 -12.06 20.10 36.89
C THR A 280 -11.88 21.59 36.51
N ALA A 281 -10.67 22.13 36.61
CA ALA A 281 -10.37 23.54 36.44
C ALA A 281 -9.27 23.75 35.38
N GLU A 282 -9.64 24.51 34.34
CA GLU A 282 -8.82 25.19 33.33
C GLU A 282 -8.79 24.57 31.91
N GLU A 283 -9.39 25.31 30.98
CA GLU A 283 -9.49 25.05 29.53
C GLU A 283 -8.15 25.23 28.78
N ASN A 284 -7.08 25.64 29.47
CA ASN A 284 -5.78 26.02 28.89
C ASN A 284 -4.59 25.17 29.38
N ARG A 285 -4.81 23.89 29.71
CA ARG A 285 -3.69 23.01 30.09
C ARG A 285 -2.81 22.70 28.88
N LYS A 286 -1.50 22.94 29.03
CA LYS A 286 -0.45 22.36 28.19
C LYS A 286 -0.63 20.84 28.14
N HIS A 287 -0.52 20.24 26.95
CA HIS A 287 -0.64 18.80 26.74
C HIS A 287 0.12 18.00 27.81
N ASN A 288 -0.60 17.18 28.59
CA ASN A 288 -0.03 16.24 29.55
C ASN A 288 -0.57 14.82 29.25
N PRO A 289 0.27 13.90 28.71
CA PRO A 289 -0.16 12.56 28.36
C PRO A 289 -0.58 11.72 29.57
N ASP A 290 -0.10 12.04 30.77
CA ASP A 290 -0.41 11.29 32.00
C ASP A 290 -1.80 11.61 32.57
N CYS A 291 -2.49 12.63 32.02
CA CYS A 291 -3.81 13.08 32.48
C CYS A 291 -4.91 12.89 31.43
N GLU A 292 -4.65 12.08 30.40
CA GLU A 292 -5.60 11.80 29.33
C GLU A 292 -5.60 10.31 28.98
N GLY A 293 -6.75 9.80 28.56
CA GLY A 293 -6.87 8.47 27.98
C GLY A 293 -6.08 8.32 26.68
N GLY A 294 -5.67 7.08 26.40
CA GLY A 294 -4.96 6.74 25.17
C GLY A 294 -5.82 6.84 23.90
N PRO A 295 -5.25 6.47 22.74
CA PRO A 295 -5.93 6.55 21.44
C PRO A 295 -7.27 5.81 21.37
N GLU A 296 -7.48 4.78 22.19
CA GLU A 296 -8.75 4.06 22.30
C GLU A 296 -9.94 4.95 22.70
N PHE A 297 -9.68 6.09 23.33
CA PHE A 297 -10.70 7.09 23.67
C PHE A 297 -10.86 8.20 22.63
N HIS A 298 -10.05 8.21 21.57
CA HIS A 298 -10.24 9.13 20.46
C HIS A 298 -11.53 8.81 19.71
N ALA A 299 -12.21 9.84 19.21
CA ALA A 299 -13.51 9.73 18.54
C ALA A 299 -13.58 8.58 17.50
N ILE A 300 -12.52 8.44 16.69
CA ILE A 300 -12.44 7.43 15.63
C ILE A 300 -12.34 6.01 16.18
N MET A 301 -11.51 5.77 17.19
CA MET A 301 -11.39 4.43 17.78
C MET A 301 -12.69 4.04 18.48
N ARG A 302 -13.34 5.01 19.14
CA ARG A 302 -14.65 4.82 19.75
C ARG A 302 -15.73 4.46 18.73
N VAL A 303 -15.84 5.18 17.62
CA VAL A 303 -16.88 4.86 16.62
C VAL A 303 -16.64 3.50 15.95
N ILE A 304 -15.38 3.11 15.75
CA ILE A 304 -15.01 1.76 15.28
C ILE A 304 -15.50 0.70 16.28
N GLU A 305 -15.29 0.92 17.58
CA GLU A 305 -15.74 -0.01 18.61
C GLU A 305 -17.28 -0.04 18.70
N MET A 306 -17.97 1.09 18.54
CA MET A 306 -19.44 1.13 18.46
C MET A 306 -19.99 0.27 17.32
N VAL A 307 -19.41 0.39 16.12
CA VAL A 307 -19.75 -0.47 14.98
C VAL A 307 -19.45 -1.93 15.33
N ALA A 308 -18.26 -2.23 15.85
CA ALA A 308 -17.85 -3.60 16.18
C ALA A 308 -18.75 -4.25 17.23
N MET A 309 -19.13 -3.53 18.29
CA MET A 309 -20.11 -3.96 19.29
C MET A 309 -21.43 -4.32 18.64
N ARG A 310 -21.96 -3.45 17.77
CA ARG A 310 -23.24 -3.71 17.12
C ARG A 310 -23.18 -4.92 16.20
N ARG A 311 -22.04 -5.13 15.53
CA ARG A 311 -21.81 -6.32 14.69
C ARG A 311 -21.73 -7.63 15.50
N ARG A 312 -21.30 -7.57 16.77
CA ARG A 312 -21.23 -8.71 17.71
C ARG A 312 -22.53 -8.98 18.46
N ALA A 313 -23.51 -8.09 18.41
CA ALA A 313 -24.72 -8.19 19.22
C ALA A 313 -25.52 -9.49 18.98
N ASP A 314 -25.50 -10.05 17.76
CA ASP A 314 -26.15 -11.34 17.47
C ASP A 314 -25.52 -12.52 18.24
N SER A 315 -24.20 -12.49 18.48
CA SER A 315 -23.53 -13.49 19.31
C SER A 315 -23.90 -13.35 20.79
N SER A 316 -24.28 -12.14 21.22
CA SER A 316 -24.66 -11.85 22.60
C SER A 316 -26.14 -12.11 22.87
N ALA A 317 -27.03 -11.97 21.88
CA ALA A 317 -28.45 -12.36 21.99
C ALA A 317 -28.62 -13.89 22.17
N ALA A 318 -27.76 -14.70 21.53
CA ALA A 318 -27.71 -16.14 21.76
C ALA A 318 -27.15 -16.52 23.15
N ALA A 319 -26.30 -15.68 23.75
CA ALA A 319 -25.74 -15.88 25.09
C ALA A 319 -26.61 -15.29 26.22
N ALA A 320 -27.38 -14.23 25.93
CA ALA A 320 -28.26 -13.52 26.87
C ALA A 320 -29.60 -14.22 27.08
N ALA A 321 -29.95 -15.22 26.26
CA ALA A 321 -31.13 -16.07 26.48
C ALA A 321 -31.06 -16.88 27.79
N THR A 322 -29.92 -16.90 28.49
CA THR A 322 -29.72 -17.63 29.75
C THR A 322 -29.72 -16.74 30.99
N THR A 323 -29.65 -15.41 30.88
CA THR A 323 -29.62 -14.53 32.07
C THR A 323 -30.34 -13.22 31.83
N SER A 324 -31.54 -13.13 32.41
CA SER A 324 -32.32 -11.91 32.57
C SER A 324 -31.49 -10.83 33.26
N THR A 325 -31.36 -9.66 32.64
CA THR A 325 -31.51 -8.31 33.25
C THR A 325 -30.80 -7.28 32.37
N SER A 326 -31.61 -6.48 31.69
CA SER A 326 -31.27 -5.24 30.98
C SER A 326 -30.89 -4.15 31.99
N THR A 327 -29.62 -3.74 32.02
CA THR A 327 -29.15 -2.47 32.64
C THR A 327 -27.67 -2.14 32.33
N SER A 328 -26.86 -3.10 31.88
CA SER A 328 -25.40 -2.92 31.75
C SER A 328 -24.90 -2.09 30.55
N ALA A 329 -25.78 -1.62 29.64
CA ALA A 329 -25.35 -0.83 28.48
C ALA A 329 -25.12 0.67 28.79
N ILE A 330 -25.53 1.13 29.99
CA ILE A 330 -25.44 2.55 30.41
C ILE A 330 -24.24 2.79 31.33
N THR A 331 -23.74 1.74 32.00
CA THR A 331 -22.51 1.78 32.79
C THR A 331 -21.33 1.43 31.89
N GLY A 332 -20.48 2.41 31.58
CA GLY A 332 -19.28 2.19 30.76
C GLY A 332 -18.41 1.06 31.32
N ASP A 333 -17.84 0.26 30.42
CA ASP A 333 -16.79 -0.72 30.74
C ASP A 333 -15.43 0.00 30.78
N VAL A 334 -14.41 -0.63 31.36
CA VAL A 334 -13.03 -0.11 31.47
C VAL A 334 -12.47 0.34 30.10
N HIS A 335 -12.97 -0.24 29.01
CA HIS A 335 -12.56 0.10 27.64
C HIS A 335 -13.59 0.93 26.86
N ASN A 336 -14.78 1.21 27.42
CA ASN A 336 -15.81 1.94 26.69
C ASN A 336 -16.52 2.95 27.60
N PRO A 337 -16.25 4.25 27.44
CA PRO A 337 -16.90 5.28 28.23
C PRO A 337 -18.41 5.34 27.93
N SER A 338 -19.19 5.79 28.91
CA SER A 338 -20.66 5.96 28.76
C SER A 338 -20.99 6.78 27.52
N LEU A 339 -22.02 6.41 26.77
CA LEU A 339 -22.38 7.11 25.53
C LEU A 339 -22.94 8.52 25.83
N SER A 340 -22.64 9.51 24.99
CA SER A 340 -23.33 10.80 25.03
C SER A 340 -24.76 10.70 24.44
N PRO A 341 -25.61 11.72 24.62
CA PRO A 341 -26.94 11.76 24.00
C PRO A 341 -26.92 11.56 22.48
N LEU A 342 -26.07 12.27 21.73
CA LEU A 342 -25.97 12.08 20.27
C LEU A 342 -25.46 10.68 19.90
N GLU A 343 -24.45 10.17 20.61
CA GLU A 343 -23.92 8.81 20.42
C GLU A 343 -25.02 7.75 20.61
N THR A 344 -25.80 7.88 21.68
CA THR A 344 -26.91 6.97 21.99
C THR A 344 -28.00 7.03 20.93
N HIS A 345 -28.37 8.24 20.52
CA HIS A 345 -29.42 8.47 19.53
C HIS A 345 -29.11 7.75 18.20
N TYR A 346 -27.93 7.98 17.63
CA TYR A 346 -27.59 7.42 16.32
C TYR A 346 -27.26 5.92 16.37
N LEU A 347 -26.61 5.44 17.44
CA LEU A 347 -26.22 4.03 17.54
C LEU A 347 -27.43 3.08 17.66
N TYR A 348 -28.49 3.52 18.34
CA TYR A 348 -29.68 2.71 18.60
C TYR A 348 -30.89 3.10 17.74
N ARG A 349 -30.72 3.99 16.77
CA ARG A 349 -31.81 4.39 15.88
C ARG A 349 -32.30 3.20 15.03
N PRO A 350 -33.62 2.97 14.94
CA PRO A 350 -34.16 1.93 14.06
C PRO A 350 -33.99 2.28 12.58
N ASN A 351 -34.02 1.25 11.72
CA ASN A 351 -34.09 1.46 10.28
C ASN A 351 -35.50 1.93 9.87
N SER A 352 -35.60 3.07 9.18
CA SER A 352 -36.88 3.67 8.79
C SER A 352 -37.61 2.90 7.68
N SER A 353 -36.94 1.97 7.00
CA SER A 353 -37.46 1.28 5.81
C SER A 353 -38.11 -0.10 6.05
N THR A 354 -38.30 -0.54 7.30
CA THR A 354 -38.88 -1.87 7.57
C THR A 354 -40.40 -1.89 7.51
N THR A 355 -40.95 -2.50 6.45
CA THR A 355 -42.21 -3.26 6.55
C THR A 355 -42.01 -4.44 7.52
N ILE A 356 -43.09 -4.81 8.22
CA ILE A 356 -43.17 -5.59 9.47
C ILE A 356 -42.52 -7.01 9.46
N THR A 357 -41.87 -7.43 8.36
CA THR A 357 -41.45 -8.82 8.14
C THR A 357 -39.94 -9.06 7.94
N SER A 358 -39.07 -8.04 8.02
CA SER A 358 -37.61 -8.24 7.91
C SER A 358 -36.93 -8.36 9.29
N PRO A 359 -36.10 -9.40 9.54
CA PRO A 359 -35.50 -9.66 10.85
C PRO A 359 -34.36 -8.71 11.26
N ASN A 360 -33.91 -7.81 10.38
CA ASN A 360 -32.81 -6.88 10.66
C ASN A 360 -33.34 -5.44 10.87
N GLN A 361 -33.75 -5.13 12.10
CA GLN A 361 -34.16 -3.77 12.51
C GLN A 361 -32.98 -2.78 12.63
N ASN A 362 -31.74 -3.26 12.55
CA ASN A 362 -30.53 -2.52 12.87
C ASN A 362 -29.89 -1.96 11.60
N ARG A 363 -29.50 -0.68 11.61
CA ARG A 363 -28.77 -0.05 10.49
C ARG A 363 -27.35 -0.60 10.30
N ILE A 364 -26.76 -1.14 11.37
CA ILE A 364 -25.46 -1.84 11.30
C ILE A 364 -25.73 -3.34 11.18
N LEU A 365 -25.34 -3.92 10.04
CA LEU A 365 -25.44 -5.36 9.79
C LEU A 365 -24.55 -6.15 10.75
N THR A 366 -25.10 -7.20 11.33
CA THR A 366 -24.40 -8.12 12.21
C THR A 366 -23.50 -9.08 11.43
N ARG A 367 -22.61 -9.80 12.12
CA ARG A 367 -21.74 -10.80 11.46
C ARG A 367 -22.53 -11.87 10.71
N SER A 368 -23.61 -12.37 11.32
CA SER A 368 -24.54 -13.33 10.72
C SER A 368 -25.23 -12.78 9.48
N ALA A 369 -25.49 -11.47 9.45
CA ALA A 369 -26.07 -10.77 8.31
C ALA A 369 -25.02 -10.26 7.29
N GLY A 370 -23.77 -10.72 7.38
CA GLY A 370 -22.70 -10.36 6.44
C GLY A 370 -21.88 -9.12 6.81
N GLY A 371 -22.09 -8.53 7.99
CA GLY A 371 -21.28 -7.41 8.47
C GLY A 371 -19.84 -7.80 8.83
N TYR A 372 -18.86 -7.20 8.17
CA TYR A 372 -17.43 -7.40 8.41
C TYR A 372 -16.62 -6.10 8.67
N LEU A 373 -16.12 -5.90 9.90
CA LEU A 373 -15.38 -4.68 10.33
C LEU A 373 -16.14 -3.36 10.10
N CYS A 374 -15.62 -2.41 9.33
CA CYS A 374 -16.30 -1.21 8.84
C CYS A 374 -16.33 -1.17 7.30
N THR A 375 -16.36 -2.35 6.65
CA THR A 375 -16.46 -2.42 5.18
C THR A 375 -17.72 -1.72 4.68
N ASP A 376 -17.59 -1.11 3.51
CA ASP A 376 -18.63 -0.36 2.79
C ASP A 376 -19.13 0.90 3.50
N LEU A 377 -18.55 1.26 4.65
CA LEU A 377 -18.88 2.47 5.39
C LEU A 377 -17.93 3.63 5.04
N ASP A 378 -18.47 4.84 5.06
CA ASP A 378 -17.71 6.09 4.97
C ASP A 378 -17.56 6.72 6.35
N ILE A 379 -16.43 7.39 6.57
CA ILE A 379 -16.14 8.11 7.83
C ILE A 379 -15.89 9.59 7.57
N TYR A 380 -16.59 10.45 8.30
CA TYR A 380 -16.51 11.91 8.22
C TYR A 380 -15.99 12.45 9.55
N ILE A 381 -14.88 13.18 9.52
CA ILE A 381 -14.12 13.54 10.72
C ILE A 381 -13.88 15.05 10.73
N THR A 382 -14.01 15.66 11.90
CA THR A 382 -13.73 17.11 12.11
C THR A 382 -12.28 17.50 11.84
N HIS A 383 -11.33 16.63 12.17
CA HIS A 383 -9.89 16.86 12.05
C HIS A 383 -9.21 15.66 11.41
N GLU A 384 -8.04 15.89 10.82
CA GLU A 384 -7.20 14.82 10.33
C GLU A 384 -6.82 13.87 11.48
N PRO A 385 -6.95 12.54 11.30
CA PRO A 385 -6.62 11.58 12.35
C PRO A 385 -5.13 11.54 12.65
N CYS A 386 -4.81 11.29 13.93
CA CYS A 386 -3.46 10.91 14.34
C CYS A 386 -3.02 9.58 13.71
N LEU A 387 -1.75 9.20 13.88
CA LEU A 387 -1.19 7.95 13.35
C LEU A 387 -1.97 6.70 13.81
N SER A 388 -2.32 6.63 15.08
CA SER A 388 -3.06 5.50 15.64
C SER A 388 -4.46 5.39 15.03
N CYS A 389 -5.21 6.49 14.99
CA CYS A 389 -6.54 6.52 14.38
C CYS A 389 -6.50 6.26 12.87
N SER A 390 -5.47 6.75 12.18
CA SER A 390 -5.26 6.49 10.75
C SER A 390 -5.07 5.00 10.48
N MET A 391 -4.29 4.32 11.33
CA MET A 391 -4.12 2.88 11.25
C MET A 391 -5.41 2.14 11.62
N GLY A 392 -6.14 2.62 12.63
CA GLY A 392 -7.46 2.11 13.00
C GLY A 392 -8.45 2.13 11.84
N ILE A 393 -8.47 3.21 11.06
CA ILE A 393 -9.29 3.34 9.84
C ILE A 393 -8.89 2.29 8.80
N LEU A 394 -7.59 2.16 8.51
CA LEU A 394 -7.08 1.19 7.52
C LEU A 394 -7.40 -0.25 7.93
N LEU A 395 -7.13 -0.61 9.18
CA LEU A 395 -7.41 -1.95 9.73
C LEU A 395 -8.91 -2.25 9.79
N SER A 396 -9.75 -1.23 9.96
CA SER A 396 -11.21 -1.36 9.96
C SER A 396 -11.83 -1.39 8.56
N ARG A 397 -11.04 -1.17 7.51
CA ARG A 397 -11.45 -1.27 6.11
C ARG A 397 -12.57 -0.30 5.68
N PHE A 398 -12.55 0.93 6.19
CA PHE A 398 -13.45 1.97 5.68
C PHE A 398 -13.28 2.15 4.16
N ARG A 399 -14.40 2.40 3.49
CA ARG A 399 -14.47 2.63 2.05
C ARG A 399 -13.87 3.98 1.68
N ALA A 400 -14.29 5.03 2.38
CA ALA A 400 -13.80 6.39 2.19
C ALA A 400 -13.70 7.17 3.51
N VAL A 401 -12.77 8.11 3.55
CA VAL A 401 -12.48 9.02 4.66
C VAL A 401 -12.60 10.45 4.16
N THR A 402 -13.36 11.29 4.86
CA THR A 402 -13.50 12.72 4.54
C THR A 402 -13.25 13.58 5.77
N PHE A 403 -12.40 14.60 5.64
CA PHE A 403 -12.19 15.60 6.67
C PHE A 403 -11.96 16.99 6.04
N PRO A 404 -12.21 18.10 6.73
CA PRO A 404 -12.05 19.43 6.16
C PRO A 404 -10.56 19.76 5.99
N ARG A 405 -10.18 20.45 4.91
CA ARG A 405 -8.78 20.87 4.69
C ARG A 405 -8.26 21.76 5.82
N ARG A 406 -9.12 22.62 6.38
CA ARG A 406 -8.79 23.42 7.58
C ARG A 406 -8.50 22.57 8.81
N GLY A 407 -8.97 21.32 8.86
CA GLY A 407 -8.72 20.38 9.95
C GLY A 407 -7.46 19.54 9.79
N ARG A 408 -6.57 19.84 8.83
CA ARG A 408 -5.25 19.17 8.70
C ARG A 408 -4.43 19.36 9.97
N LEU A 409 -3.75 18.30 10.41
CA LEU A 409 -2.85 18.36 11.56
C LEU A 409 -1.39 18.40 11.08
N ARG A 410 -0.51 19.08 11.84
CA ARG A 410 0.95 19.11 11.55
C ARG A 410 1.57 17.71 11.50
N SER A 411 1.05 16.80 12.32
CA SER A 411 1.51 15.41 12.45
C SER A 411 0.38 14.40 12.21
N GLY A 412 -0.54 14.71 11.30
CA GLY A 412 -1.62 13.81 10.91
C GLY A 412 -1.12 12.61 10.09
N GLY A 413 -1.91 11.53 10.09
CA GLY A 413 -1.50 10.28 9.44
C GLY A 413 -1.97 10.11 8.00
N LEU A 414 -2.94 10.90 7.52
CA LEU A 414 -3.58 10.69 6.22
C LEU A 414 -3.13 11.67 5.15
N ALA A 415 -3.02 12.96 5.46
CA ALA A 415 -2.57 13.95 4.51
C ALA A 415 -1.14 13.59 4.05
N SER A 416 -0.90 13.78 2.76
CA SER A 416 0.44 13.80 2.19
C SER A 416 0.90 15.25 2.05
N SER A 417 2.21 15.48 2.05
CA SER A 417 2.77 16.79 1.70
C SER A 417 2.19 17.23 0.37
N SER A 418 1.84 18.52 0.24
CA SER A 418 1.47 19.08 -1.06
C SER A 418 2.48 18.65 -2.12
N PRO A 419 2.04 18.26 -3.34
CA PRO A 419 2.96 17.83 -4.38
C PRO A 419 4.01 18.92 -4.63
N PRO A 420 5.28 18.56 -4.89
CA PRO A 420 6.37 19.52 -5.11
C PRO A 420 6.29 20.27 -6.45
N TYR A 421 5.15 20.26 -7.14
CA TYR A 421 4.96 20.99 -8.39
C TYR A 421 3.95 22.11 -8.17
N PRO A 422 4.28 23.36 -8.55
CA PRO A 422 3.27 24.38 -8.69
C PRO A 422 2.32 23.90 -9.79
N LEU A 423 1.04 23.73 -9.44
CA LEU A 423 0.01 23.89 -10.45
C LEU A 423 0.19 25.31 -10.97
N GLU A 424 0.47 25.44 -12.26
CA GLU A 424 0.64 26.72 -12.95
C GLU A 424 -0.49 27.65 -12.52
N GLN A 425 -0.13 28.62 -11.68
CA GLN A 425 -0.98 29.73 -11.33
C GLN A 425 -0.70 30.75 -12.44
N GLU A 426 -1.61 30.81 -13.41
CA GLU A 426 -1.69 31.98 -14.26
C GLU A 426 -1.89 33.21 -13.35
N ASP A 427 -1.08 34.22 -13.65
CA ASP A 427 -1.23 35.63 -13.28
C ASP A 427 -0.79 36.06 -11.87
N GLY A 428 0.53 36.18 -11.75
CA GLY A 428 1.17 37.47 -11.59
C GLY A 428 0.80 38.34 -10.38
N HIS A 429 1.38 38.04 -9.21
CA HIS A 429 1.85 39.10 -8.31
C HIS A 429 3.08 38.65 -7.51
N SER A 430 4.15 39.43 -7.66
CA SER A 430 5.41 39.31 -6.93
C SER A 430 5.17 39.56 -5.44
N HIS A 431 5.35 38.54 -4.59
CA HIS A 431 5.53 38.74 -3.16
C HIS A 431 6.72 37.93 -2.64
N ASP A 432 7.74 38.69 -2.22
CA ASP A 432 8.89 38.37 -1.38
C ASP A 432 9.07 36.91 -0.93
N GLU A 433 10.08 36.26 -1.53
CA GLU A 433 10.65 35.00 -1.04
C GLU A 433 11.37 35.23 0.30
N LYS A 434 10.62 35.18 1.41
CA LYS A 434 11.23 34.84 2.70
C LYS A 434 11.60 33.35 2.68
N LYS A 435 12.89 33.12 2.46
CA LYS A 435 13.64 31.87 2.62
C LYS A 435 13.23 31.16 3.93
N LYS A 436 12.25 30.25 3.86
CA LYS A 436 11.82 29.42 4.99
C LYS A 436 12.95 28.45 5.31
N THR A 437 13.50 28.57 6.52
CA THR A 437 14.55 27.70 7.04
C THR A 437 14.10 26.24 7.00
N THR A 438 15.03 25.36 6.66
CA THR A 438 14.87 23.92 6.38
C THR A 438 14.46 23.03 7.56
N GLU A 439 13.90 23.59 8.63
CA GLU A 439 13.62 22.86 9.89
C GLU A 439 12.15 22.51 10.13
N ASP A 440 11.19 23.11 9.43
CA ASP A 440 9.76 22.83 9.60
C ASP A 440 9.23 22.04 8.39
N ARG A 441 9.80 20.85 8.15
CA ARG A 441 9.20 19.91 7.20
C ARG A 441 8.00 19.28 7.90
N ASP A 442 6.80 19.75 7.56
CA ASP A 442 5.55 19.09 7.91
C ASP A 442 5.67 17.59 7.57
N VAL A 443 5.73 16.74 8.60
CA VAL A 443 5.93 15.30 8.44
C VAL A 443 4.58 14.68 8.10
N TYR A 444 4.26 14.68 6.81
CA TYR A 444 3.07 14.05 6.29
C TYR A 444 3.34 12.57 5.95
N TYR A 445 2.60 11.66 6.60
CA TYR A 445 2.84 10.22 6.45
C TYR A 445 2.20 9.61 5.20
N GLY A 446 1.06 10.16 4.77
CA GLY A 446 0.30 9.64 3.64
C GLY A 446 -0.08 8.17 3.79
N LEU A 447 -0.49 7.72 4.99
CA LEU A 447 -0.72 6.29 5.25
C LEU A 447 -1.75 5.67 4.31
N HIS A 448 -2.76 6.44 3.90
CA HIS A 448 -3.85 5.97 3.04
C HIS A 448 -3.39 5.43 1.67
N TRP A 449 -2.19 5.78 1.21
CA TRP A 449 -1.68 5.38 -0.11
C TRP A 449 -0.38 4.56 -0.06
N ARG A 450 0.12 4.20 1.14
CA ARG A 450 1.32 3.37 1.30
C ARG A 450 1.08 1.96 0.75
N ALA A 451 1.95 1.53 -0.16
CA ALA A 451 1.85 0.20 -0.77
C ALA A 451 2.19 -0.91 0.23
N GLU A 452 2.99 -0.59 1.25
CA GLU A 452 3.47 -1.51 2.27
C GLU A 452 2.36 -2.00 3.21
N LEU A 453 1.25 -1.26 3.32
CA LEU A 453 0.17 -1.54 4.28
C LEU A 453 -0.87 -2.54 3.76
N ASN A 454 -0.75 -3.03 2.52
CA ASN A 454 -1.65 -4.00 1.87
C ASN A 454 -3.16 -3.64 1.86
N TRP A 455 -3.51 -2.46 2.35
CA TRP A 455 -4.85 -1.90 2.33
C TRP A 455 -4.77 -0.39 2.12
N ARG A 456 -5.72 0.15 1.37
CA ARG A 456 -5.82 1.58 1.06
C ARG A 456 -7.25 2.04 1.24
N ALA A 457 -7.42 3.22 1.83
CA ALA A 457 -8.71 3.90 1.92
C ALA A 457 -8.70 5.11 0.98
N MET A 458 -9.83 5.40 0.33
CA MET A 458 -9.98 6.64 -0.42
C MET A 458 -10.10 7.81 0.56
N CYS A 459 -9.25 8.82 0.42
CA CYS A 459 -9.21 9.95 1.33
C CYS A 459 -9.57 11.24 0.58
N PHE A 460 -10.52 12.01 1.13
CA PHE A 460 -11.00 13.25 0.55
C PHE A 460 -10.83 14.39 1.55
N GLU A 461 -10.36 15.53 1.03
CA GLU A 461 -10.36 16.78 1.79
C GLU A 461 -11.53 17.63 1.36
N PHE A 462 -12.36 18.00 2.31
CA PHE A 462 -13.46 18.92 2.09
C PHE A 462 -12.96 20.36 2.11
N VAL A 463 -13.27 21.10 1.05
CA VAL A 463 -12.94 22.52 0.91
C VAL A 463 -14.27 23.26 0.89
N GLN A 464 -14.49 24.10 1.89
CA GLN A 464 -15.64 24.99 1.95
C GLN A 464 -15.38 26.19 1.03
N GLY A 465 -16.41 26.67 0.33
CA GLY A 465 -16.29 27.88 -0.49
C GLY A 465 -16.05 29.11 0.37
N ASP A 466 -15.38 30.12 -0.18
CA ASP A 466 -14.98 31.34 0.55
C ASP A 466 -16.16 32.16 1.12
N GLU A 467 -17.39 31.91 0.66
CA GLU A 467 -18.60 32.62 1.10
C GLU A 467 -19.17 32.09 2.44
N ASP A 468 -18.93 30.82 2.78
CA ASP A 468 -19.53 30.14 3.95
C ASP A 468 -18.58 30.07 5.18
N ALA A 469 -17.41 30.72 5.10
CA ALA A 469 -16.33 30.56 6.08
C ALA A 469 -16.58 31.24 7.45
N ARG A 470 -17.76 31.85 7.68
CA ARG A 470 -17.99 32.72 8.84
C ARG A 470 -18.59 32.06 10.09
N ASP A 471 -19.14 30.85 10.00
CA ASP A 471 -19.76 30.22 11.16
C ASP A 471 -19.27 28.79 11.43
N GLY A 472 -18.69 28.59 12.61
CA GLY A 472 -18.88 27.33 13.35
C GLY A 472 -17.71 26.35 13.53
N VAL A 473 -16.51 26.63 13.02
CA VAL A 473 -15.32 25.83 13.36
C VAL A 473 -14.26 26.76 13.93
N GLU A 474 -13.91 26.54 15.21
CA GLU A 474 -12.76 27.20 15.85
C GLU A 474 -11.55 27.08 14.92
N GLU A 475 -10.81 28.18 14.76
CA GLU A 475 -9.51 28.15 14.08
C GLU A 475 -8.64 27.02 14.65
N VAL A 476 -7.68 26.56 13.85
CA VAL A 476 -6.68 25.55 14.23
C VAL A 476 -5.92 26.06 15.46
N GLY A 477 -6.50 25.87 16.64
CA GLY A 477 -5.79 25.87 17.89
C GLY A 477 -4.76 24.75 17.81
N ASP A 478 -3.72 24.83 18.63
CA ASP A 478 -2.64 23.86 18.67
C ASP A 478 -3.12 22.48 19.16
N TYR A 479 -3.92 21.79 18.34
CA TYR A 479 -4.39 20.44 18.54
C TYR A 479 -3.21 19.51 18.24
N TYR A 480 -2.38 19.29 19.25
CA TYR A 480 -1.43 18.19 19.24
C TYR A 480 -2.21 16.88 19.25
N ALA A 481 -1.78 15.93 18.42
CA ALA A 481 -2.40 14.61 18.26
C ALA A 481 -2.50 13.82 19.58
#